data_AF-T1APQ2-F1
#
_entry.id   AF-T1APQ2-F1
#
_cell.length_a   1.000
_cell.length_b   1.000
_cell.length_c   1.000
_cell.angle_alpha   90.00
_cell.angle_beta   90.00
_cell.angle_gamma   90.00
#
_symmetry.space_group_name_H-M   'P 1'
#
loop_
_entity.id
_entity.type
_entity.pdbx_description
1 polymer ?
#
loop_
_entity_poly.entity_id
_entity_poly.type
_entity_poly.pdbx_seq_one_letter_code
_entity_poly.pdbx_strand_id
1 'polypeptide(L)'
;RKLHALPMDVEVYAPYATSKAELTLEFLAAPAQMSLQGKGRTHEKLKPDWVALMEVLRELQQQPYANPVGRTIFQKICYVVTEMGVPTGFVFDKGSYGPFSNDVKLALHDFANRNWVSEQPLGRMVALRVGARYEKDRARFAGHIRRHQKKI
;
A
#
# COMPACT_ATOMS: atom_id res chain seq x y z
N ARG A 1 11.44 -15.78 -4.14
CA ARG A 1 11.80 -16.59 -5.32
C ARG A 1 12.96 -15.87 -6.00
N LYS A 2 14.13 -16.50 -6.15
CA LYS A 2 15.33 -15.87 -6.73
C LYS A 2 15.20 -15.83 -8.25
N LEU A 3 15.40 -14.67 -8.87
CA LEU A 3 15.20 -14.42 -10.31
C LEU A 3 16.20 -15.15 -11.23
N HIS A 4 17.28 -15.70 -10.68
CA HIS A 4 18.37 -16.39 -11.41
C HIS A 4 17.97 -17.56 -12.32
N ALA A 5 16.76 -18.11 -12.18
CA ALA A 5 16.30 -19.26 -12.95
C ALA A 5 15.39 -18.87 -14.14
N LEU A 6 15.18 -17.58 -14.37
CA LEU A 6 14.39 -17.11 -15.51
C LEU A 6 15.25 -17.15 -16.79
N PRO A 7 14.74 -17.69 -17.90
CA PRO A 7 15.44 -17.72 -19.19
C PRO A 7 15.36 -16.34 -19.85
N MET A 8 15.96 -15.34 -19.23
CA MET A 8 16.03 -13.98 -19.75
C MET A 8 17.47 -13.48 -19.61
N ASP A 9 17.96 -12.83 -20.65
CA ASP A 9 19.28 -12.21 -20.63
C ASP A 9 19.22 -10.94 -19.77
N VAL A 10 20.20 -10.79 -18.88
CA VAL A 10 20.32 -9.64 -17.99
C VAL A 10 21.64 -8.94 -18.30
N GLU A 11 21.53 -7.73 -18.85
CA GLU A 11 22.67 -6.82 -18.99
C GLU A 11 22.76 -5.92 -17.76
N VAL A 12 23.95 -5.81 -17.17
CA VAL A 12 24.20 -4.97 -16.00
C VAL A 12 25.16 -3.86 -16.40
N TYR A 13 24.74 -2.62 -16.20
CA TYR A 13 25.54 -1.44 -16.49
C TYR A 13 26.11 -0.89 -15.19
N ALA A 14 27.42 -0.65 -15.18
CA ALA A 14 28.10 0.00 -14.07
C ALA A 14 28.21 1.51 -14.32
N PRO A 15 28.19 2.35 -13.26
CA PRO A 15 28.48 3.76 -13.37
C PRO A 15 29.86 4.04 -13.98
N TYR A 16 30.02 5.25 -14.51
CA TYR A 16 31.34 5.71 -14.94
C TYR A 16 32.31 5.75 -13.75
N ALA A 17 33.56 5.38 -14.02
CA ALA A 17 34.65 5.24 -13.03
C ALA A 17 34.58 4.04 -12.07
N THR A 18 33.66 3.08 -12.27
CA THR A 18 33.75 1.78 -11.58
C THR A 18 35.06 1.08 -11.93
N SER A 19 35.74 0.54 -10.92
CA SER A 19 37.06 -0.07 -11.13
C SER A 19 36.94 -1.37 -11.93
N LYS A 20 37.95 -1.71 -12.74
CA LYS A 20 37.92 -2.93 -13.56
C LYS A 20 37.75 -4.21 -12.73
N ALA A 21 38.25 -4.22 -11.49
CA ALA A 21 38.10 -5.36 -10.59
C ALA A 21 36.63 -5.58 -10.17
N GLU A 22 35.86 -4.49 -10.00
CA GLU A 22 34.45 -4.52 -9.60
C GLU A 22 33.50 -4.88 -10.75
N LEU A 23 33.99 -4.86 -11.99
CA LEU A 23 33.23 -5.26 -13.19
C LEU A 23 33.31 -6.77 -13.46
N THR A 24 34.05 -7.52 -12.65
CA THR A 24 34.25 -8.95 -12.85
C THR A 24 33.08 -9.78 -12.33
N LEU A 25 32.79 -10.90 -13.00
CA LEU A 25 31.80 -11.88 -12.57
C LEU A 25 32.12 -12.43 -11.17
N GLU A 26 33.41 -12.60 -10.86
CA GLU A 26 33.88 -13.06 -9.56
C GLU A 26 33.53 -12.07 -8.44
N PHE A 27 33.73 -10.77 -8.66
CA PHE A 27 33.33 -9.73 -7.72
C PHE A 27 31.81 -9.67 -7.53
N LEU A 28 31.04 -9.75 -8.62
CA LEU A 28 29.57 -9.71 -8.59
C LEU A 28 28.93 -10.98 -7.98
N ALA A 29 29.57 -12.13 -8.15
CA ALA A 29 29.13 -13.42 -7.62
C ALA A 29 29.62 -13.68 -6.18
N ALA A 30 30.58 -12.88 -5.70
CA ALA A 30 31.06 -12.98 -4.34
C ALA A 30 29.89 -12.81 -3.35
N PRO A 31 29.84 -13.59 -2.25
CA PRO A 31 28.84 -13.40 -1.22
C PRO A 31 28.94 -11.97 -0.74
N ALA A 32 27.85 -11.21 -0.87
CA ALA A 32 27.84 -9.78 -0.58
C ALA A 32 28.46 -9.54 0.81
N GLN A 33 29.66 -8.94 0.83
CA GLN A 33 30.32 -8.49 2.06
C GLN A 33 29.64 -7.24 2.64
N MET A 34 28.53 -6.79 2.05
CA MET A 34 27.67 -5.81 2.67
C MET A 34 26.88 -6.47 3.78
N SER A 35 27.23 -6.16 5.03
CA SER A 35 26.19 -5.83 5.97
C SER A 35 25.37 -4.71 5.33
N LEU A 36 24.27 -5.07 4.66
CA LEU A 36 23.25 -4.15 4.21
C LEU A 36 22.63 -3.50 5.46
N GLN A 37 23.37 -2.58 6.07
CA GLN A 37 22.90 -1.65 7.10
C GLN A 37 22.11 -0.52 6.47
N GLY A 38 21.97 -0.50 5.14
CA GLY A 38 20.72 -0.10 4.54
C GLY A 38 19.68 -1.13 4.94
N LYS A 39 19.00 -0.91 6.08
CA LYS A 39 17.70 -1.54 6.35
C LYS A 39 16.83 -1.23 5.14
N GLY A 40 16.83 -2.11 4.14
CA GLY A 40 15.74 -2.14 3.17
C GLY A 40 14.49 -2.09 4.03
N ARG A 41 13.66 -1.06 3.85
CA ARG A 41 12.45 -0.91 4.66
C ARG A 41 11.65 -2.18 4.45
N THR A 42 11.76 -3.11 5.39
CA THR A 42 10.81 -4.20 5.52
C THR A 42 9.51 -3.48 5.77
N HIS A 43 8.66 -3.42 4.75
CA HIS A 43 7.33 -2.84 4.88
C HIS A 43 6.73 -3.43 6.16
N GLU A 44 6.36 -2.56 7.10
CA GLU A 44 5.67 -3.02 8.30
C GLU A 44 4.52 -3.90 7.87
N LYS A 45 4.32 -5.01 8.58
CA LYS A 45 3.19 -5.88 8.31
C LYS A 45 1.94 -5.01 8.40
N LEU A 46 1.18 -4.95 7.30
CA LEU A 46 -0.12 -4.30 7.25
C LEU A 46 -0.91 -4.67 8.51
N LYS A 47 -1.37 -3.65 9.24
CA LYS A 47 -2.27 -3.85 10.37
C LYS A 47 -3.53 -4.55 9.84
N PRO A 48 -3.85 -5.78 10.29
CA PRO A 48 -4.95 -6.54 9.70
C PRO A 48 -6.30 -5.81 9.75
N ASP A 49 -6.51 -4.95 10.76
CA ASP A 49 -7.75 -4.19 10.93
C ASP A 49 -7.93 -3.06 9.90
N TRP A 50 -6.87 -2.68 9.16
CA TRP A 50 -6.99 -1.76 8.01
C TRP A 50 -7.85 -2.32 6.88
N VAL A 51 -8.11 -3.63 6.87
CA VAL A 51 -9.08 -4.25 5.95
C VAL A 51 -10.46 -3.61 6.06
N ALA A 52 -10.87 -3.12 7.24
CA ALA A 52 -12.16 -2.45 7.42
C ALA A 52 -12.27 -1.17 6.56
N LEU A 53 -11.17 -0.42 6.41
CA LEU A 53 -11.13 0.79 5.56
C LEU A 53 -11.32 0.45 4.09
N MET A 54 -10.72 -0.65 3.66
CA MET A 54 -10.84 -1.17 2.30
C MET A 54 -12.25 -1.69 2.02
N GLU A 55 -12.89 -2.34 2.99
CA GLU A 55 -14.28 -2.81 2.87
C GLU A 55 -15.26 -1.64 2.75
N VAL A 56 -15.13 -0.58 3.56
CA VAL A 56 -15.98 0.61 3.41
C VAL A 56 -15.84 1.22 2.01
N LEU A 57 -14.60 1.37 1.52
CA LEU A 57 -14.36 1.87 0.17
C LEU A 57 -14.97 0.95 -0.91
N ARG A 58 -14.88 -0.36 -0.73
CA ARG A 58 -15.45 -1.37 -1.63
C ARG A 58 -16.97 -1.31 -1.66
N GLU A 59 -17.63 -1.28 -0.50
CA GLU A 59 -19.09 -1.22 -0.40
C GLU A 59 -19.63 0.09 -1.00
N LEU A 60 -18.99 1.22 -0.72
CA LEU A 60 -19.33 2.49 -1.35
C LEU A 60 -19.23 2.42 -2.87
N GLN A 61 -18.21 1.77 -3.44
CA GLN A 61 -18.06 1.65 -4.89
C GLN A 61 -19.13 0.76 -5.55
N GLN A 62 -19.79 -0.11 -4.78
CA GLN A 62 -20.85 -0.99 -5.26
C GLN A 62 -22.24 -0.32 -5.21
N GLN A 63 -22.37 0.81 -4.52
CA GLN A 63 -23.62 1.54 -4.43
C GLN A 63 -23.88 2.36 -5.71
N PRO A 64 -25.05 2.23 -6.37
CA PRO A 64 -25.33 2.86 -7.66
C PRO A 64 -25.18 4.39 -7.70
N TYR A 65 -25.44 5.06 -6.58
CA TYR A 65 -25.47 6.53 -6.48
C TYR A 65 -24.35 7.10 -5.60
N ALA A 66 -23.34 6.29 -5.25
CA ALA A 66 -22.24 6.78 -4.45
C ALA A 66 -21.32 7.71 -5.26
N ASN A 67 -21.01 8.85 -4.67
CA ASN A 67 -20.00 9.75 -5.22
C ASN A 67 -18.62 9.06 -5.23
N PRO A 68 -17.79 9.27 -6.26
CA PRO A 68 -16.47 8.67 -6.29
C PRO A 68 -15.61 9.19 -5.13
N VAL A 69 -14.89 8.28 -4.48
CA VAL A 69 -14.10 8.59 -3.28
C VAL A 69 -12.72 9.08 -3.68
N GLY A 70 -12.42 10.36 -3.45
CA GLY A 70 -11.06 10.90 -3.53
C GLY A 70 -10.31 10.83 -2.18
N ARG A 71 -9.06 11.31 -2.15
CA ARG A 71 -8.21 11.32 -0.93
C ARG A 71 -8.86 12.04 0.26
N THR A 72 -9.54 13.16 0.02
CA THR A 72 -10.20 13.93 1.10
C THR A 72 -11.40 13.21 1.70
N ILE A 73 -12.20 12.52 0.88
CA ILE A 73 -13.32 11.70 1.37
C ILE A 73 -12.77 10.48 2.11
N PHE A 74 -11.71 9.87 1.59
CA PHE A 74 -11.06 8.72 2.24
C PHE A 74 -10.48 9.08 3.61
N GLN A 75 -9.89 10.27 3.79
CA GLN A 75 -9.51 10.79 5.11
C GLN A 75 -10.67 10.78 6.11
N LYS A 76 -11.85 11.26 5.69
CA LYS A 76 -13.05 11.29 6.53
C LYS A 76 -13.55 9.89 6.85
N ILE A 77 -13.50 8.96 5.89
CA ILE A 77 -13.81 7.54 6.14
C ILE A 77 -12.87 6.97 7.20
N CYS A 78 -11.56 7.17 7.06
CA CYS A 78 -10.58 6.70 8.04
C CYS A 78 -10.84 7.27 9.44
N TYR A 79 -11.20 8.56 9.52
CA TYR A 79 -11.56 9.19 10.79
C TYR A 79 -12.78 8.51 11.42
N VAL A 80 -13.90 8.41 10.69
CA VAL A 80 -15.14 7.82 11.21
C VAL A 80 -14.94 6.37 11.62
N VAL A 81 -14.24 5.57 10.82
CA VAL A 81 -13.94 4.16 11.15
C VAL A 81 -13.07 4.03 12.41
N THR A 82 -12.14 4.97 12.61
CA THR A 82 -11.30 5.03 13.83
C THR A 82 -12.15 5.41 15.04
N GLU A 83 -13.01 6.42 14.92
CA GLU A 83 -13.93 6.86 15.98
C GLU A 83 -14.99 5.80 16.35
N MET A 84 -15.40 4.96 15.39
CA MET A 84 -16.22 3.77 15.65
C MET A 84 -15.47 2.66 16.41
N GLY A 85 -14.19 2.88 16.75
CA GLY A 85 -13.37 1.98 17.55
C GLY A 85 -12.74 0.84 16.76
N VAL A 86 -12.51 1.00 15.44
CA VAL A 86 -11.58 0.11 14.73
C VAL A 86 -10.16 0.54 15.08
N PRO A 87 -9.26 -0.37 15.51
CA PRO A 87 -7.91 -0.02 15.94
C PRO A 87 -6.99 0.25 14.73
N THR A 88 -7.28 1.31 13.98
CA THR A 88 -6.46 1.76 12.84
C THR A 88 -5.08 2.25 13.31
N GLY A 89 -5.05 2.84 14.50
CA GLY A 89 -3.87 3.50 15.07
C GLY A 89 -3.48 4.77 14.33
N PHE A 90 -4.43 5.40 13.64
CA PHE A 90 -4.26 6.73 13.06
C PHE A 90 -4.49 7.79 14.12
N VAL A 91 -3.61 8.80 14.16
CA VAL A 91 -3.82 9.99 14.98
C VAL A 91 -4.34 11.11 14.09
N PHE A 92 -5.48 11.68 14.46
CA PHE A 92 -6.13 12.75 13.70
C PHE A 92 -6.01 14.09 14.40
N ASP A 93 -5.70 15.11 13.60
CA ASP A 93 -5.69 16.52 13.99
C ASP A 93 -6.68 17.33 13.15
N LYS A 94 -6.95 18.57 13.59
CA LYS A 94 -7.78 19.51 12.84
C LYS A 94 -7.04 20.00 11.59
N GLY A 95 -7.48 19.58 10.41
CA GLY A 95 -7.02 20.09 9.11
C GLY A 95 -7.97 21.13 8.49
N SER A 96 -7.58 21.69 7.35
CA SER A 96 -8.34 22.74 6.64
C SER A 96 -9.73 22.30 6.15
N TYR A 97 -9.94 20.99 5.96
CA TYR A 97 -11.18 20.42 5.40
C TYR A 97 -11.84 19.39 6.33
N GLY A 98 -11.46 19.39 7.61
CA GLY A 98 -11.91 18.43 8.62
C GLY A 98 -10.75 17.65 9.25
N PRO A 99 -11.04 16.52 9.91
CA PRO A 99 -10.03 15.65 10.50
C PRO A 99 -9.01 15.20 9.46
N PHE A 100 -7.73 15.28 9.83
CA PHE A 100 -6.61 14.94 8.96
C PHE A 100 -5.57 14.14 9.74
N SER A 101 -5.02 13.12 9.07
CA SER A 101 -3.91 12.32 9.59
C SER A 101 -2.87 12.05 8.51
N ASN A 102 -1.59 12.31 8.79
CA ASN A 102 -0.50 11.92 7.88
C ASN A 102 -0.41 10.40 7.70
N ASP A 103 -0.89 9.62 8.68
CA ASP A 103 -0.87 8.16 8.66
C ASP A 103 -1.73 7.60 7.52
N VAL A 104 -2.82 8.29 7.17
CA VAL A 104 -3.70 7.86 6.06
C VAL A 104 -2.95 7.90 4.73
N LYS A 105 -2.03 8.85 4.53
CA LYS A 105 -1.18 8.87 3.33
C LYS A 105 -0.23 7.69 3.29
N LEU A 106 0.35 7.32 4.44
CA LEU A 106 1.22 6.15 4.55
C LEU A 106 0.45 4.85 4.31
N ALA A 107 -0.77 4.74 4.85
CA ALA A 107 -1.65 3.60 4.62
C ALA A 107 -2.06 3.47 3.14
N LEU A 108 -2.44 4.58 2.49
CA LEU A 108 -2.74 4.60 1.05
C LEU A 108 -1.54 4.13 0.20
N HIS A 109 -0.33 4.53 0.57
CA HIS A 109 0.89 4.06 -0.10
C HIS A 109 1.07 2.54 0.08
N ASP A 110 0.83 1.99 1.28
CA ASP A 110 0.89 0.55 1.49
C ASP A 110 -0.20 -0.21 0.71
N PHE A 111 -1.43 0.31 0.67
CA PHE A 111 -2.51 -0.25 -0.14
C PHE A 111 -2.17 -0.23 -1.64
N ALA A 112 -1.61 0.87 -2.14
CA ALA A 112 -1.20 0.99 -3.54
C ALA A 112 -0.10 -0.02 -3.90
N ASN A 113 0.93 -0.16 -3.05
CA ASN A 113 2.02 -1.13 -3.26
C ASN A 113 1.53 -2.58 -3.29
N ARG A 114 0.44 -2.88 -2.56
CA ARG A 114 -0.22 -4.19 -2.57
C ARG A 114 -1.18 -4.37 -3.75
N ASN A 115 -1.35 -3.37 -4.60
CA ASN A 115 -2.38 -3.30 -5.64
C ASN A 115 -3.81 -3.41 -5.09
N TRP A 116 -4.02 -2.99 -3.84
CA TRP A 116 -5.34 -3.00 -3.21
C TRP A 116 -6.16 -1.76 -3.57
N VAL A 117 -5.50 -0.63 -3.81
CA VAL A 117 -6.11 0.62 -4.28
C VAL A 117 -5.31 1.17 -5.45
N SER A 118 -6.01 1.76 -6.41
CA SER A 118 -5.42 2.54 -7.50
C SER A 118 -6.10 3.90 -7.63
N GLU A 119 -5.34 4.91 -8.03
CA GLU A 119 -5.86 6.22 -8.37
C GLU A 119 -6.24 6.29 -9.85
N GLN A 120 -7.47 6.72 -10.13
CA GLN A 120 -7.98 6.92 -11.49
C GLN A 120 -8.37 8.39 -11.69
N PRO A 121 -7.83 9.06 -12.72
CA PRO A 121 -8.29 10.39 -13.10
C PRO A 121 -9.77 10.35 -13.50
N LEU A 122 -10.55 11.29 -12.98
CA LEU A 122 -11.94 11.52 -13.34
C LEU A 122 -12.13 13.02 -13.61
N GLY A 123 -11.79 13.45 -14.82
CA GLY A 123 -11.77 14.87 -15.17
C GLY A 123 -10.77 15.65 -14.31
N ARG A 124 -11.26 16.62 -13.52
CA ARG A 124 -10.42 17.45 -12.63
C ARG A 124 -10.12 16.82 -11.27
N MET A 125 -10.63 15.62 -11.00
CA MET A 125 -10.42 14.94 -9.73
C MET A 125 -9.76 13.57 -9.91
N VAL A 126 -9.31 12.98 -8.81
CA VAL A 126 -8.78 11.62 -8.75
C VAL A 126 -9.67 10.79 -7.84
N ALA A 127 -10.13 9.64 -8.34
CA ALA A 127 -10.92 8.67 -7.60
C ALA A 127 -10.05 7.48 -7.20
N LEU A 128 -10.17 7.06 -5.95
CA LEU A 128 -9.61 5.82 -5.44
C LEU A 128 -10.53 4.67 -5.87
N ARG A 129 -9.96 3.66 -6.52
CA ARG A 129 -10.65 2.41 -6.90
C ARG A 129 -10.03 1.22 -6.20
N VAL A 130 -10.89 0.31 -5.75
CA VAL A 130 -10.43 -0.97 -5.20
C VAL A 130 -9.83 -1.80 -6.33
N GLY A 131 -8.61 -2.28 -6.14
CA GLY A 131 -7.89 -3.09 -7.11
C GLY A 131 -8.32 -4.56 -7.05
N ALA A 132 -8.27 -5.25 -8.20
CA ALA A 132 -8.64 -6.66 -8.29
C ALA A 132 -7.81 -7.59 -7.39
N ARG A 133 -6.61 -7.16 -6.97
CA ARG A 133 -5.80 -7.91 -6.02
C ARG A 133 -6.43 -7.97 -4.63
N TYR A 134 -7.10 -6.90 -4.21
CA TYR A 134 -7.81 -6.87 -2.94
C TYR A 134 -8.89 -7.94 -2.87
N GLU A 135 -9.70 -8.10 -3.92
CA GLU A 135 -10.77 -9.13 -3.97
C GLU A 135 -10.22 -10.56 -3.76
N LYS A 136 -9.03 -10.84 -4.30
CA LYS A 136 -8.35 -12.14 -4.11
C LYS A 136 -7.80 -12.31 -2.69
N ASP A 137 -7.25 -11.24 -2.12
CA ASP A 137 -6.66 -11.27 -0.78
C ASP A 137 -7.73 -11.18 0.33
N ARG A 138 -8.93 -10.64 0.03
CA ARG A 138 -10.05 -10.41 0.95
C ARG A 138 -10.41 -11.64 1.79
N ALA A 139 -10.45 -12.82 1.17
CA ALA A 139 -10.77 -14.07 1.85
C ALA A 139 -9.85 -14.37 3.04
N ARG A 140 -8.58 -13.95 2.96
CA ARG A 140 -7.57 -14.15 4.04
C ARG A 140 -7.88 -13.31 5.27
N PHE A 141 -8.65 -12.23 5.11
CA PHE A 141 -8.99 -11.30 6.18
C PHE A 141 -10.45 -11.44 6.64
N ALA A 142 -11.17 -12.49 6.21
CA ALA A 142 -12.58 -12.69 6.55
C ALA A 142 -12.88 -12.66 8.06
N GLY A 143 -11.93 -13.10 8.90
CA GLY A 143 -12.05 -12.99 10.36
C GLY A 143 -12.04 -11.54 10.86
N HIS A 144 -11.16 -10.70 10.33
CA HIS A 144 -11.07 -9.27 10.66
C HIS A 144 -12.24 -8.48 10.09
N ILE A 145 -12.68 -8.80 8.87
CA ILE A 145 -13.87 -8.19 8.25
C ILE A 145 -15.11 -8.47 9.10
N ARG A 146 -15.36 -9.75 9.45
CA ARG A 146 -16.50 -10.10 10.31
C ARG A 146 -16.47 -9.42 11.67
N ARG A 147 -15.29 -9.26 12.28
CA ARG A 147 -15.13 -8.55 13.55
C ARG A 147 -15.63 -7.11 13.47
N HIS A 148 -15.38 -6.44 12.35
CA HIS A 148 -15.70 -5.02 12.16
C HIS A 148 -16.96 -4.79 11.32
N GLN A 149 -17.72 -5.83 10.97
CA GLN A 149 -18.85 -5.75 10.04
C GLN A 149 -19.92 -4.72 10.44
N LYS A 150 -20.12 -4.44 11.73
CA LYS A 150 -21.09 -3.42 12.20
C LYS A 150 -20.60 -1.97 12.00
N LYS A 151 -19.32 -1.80 11.66
CA LYS A 151 -18.60 -0.54 11.50
C LYS A 151 -18.16 -0.31 10.05
N ILE A 152 -18.40 -1.30 9.19
CA ILE A 152 -18.27 -1.24 7.74
C ILE A 152 -19.65 -0.88 7.22
#